data_AF-A0A544TNZ4-F1
#
_entry.id   AF-A0A544TNZ4-F1
#
_cell.length_a   1.000
_cell.length_b   1.000
_cell.length_c   1.000
_cell.angle_alpha   90.00
_cell.angle_beta   90.00
_cell.angle_gamma   90.00
#
_symmetry.space_group_name_H-M   'P 1'
#
loop_
_entity.id
_entity.type
_entity.pdbx_description
1 polymer ?
#
loop_
_entity_poly.entity_id
_entity_poly.type
_entity_poly.pdbx_seq_one_letter_code
_entity_poly.pdbx_strand_id
1 'polypeptide(L)'
;MIKNNLLKKESPTSTVSLIIIFIFALTVVLFDYFPGAYLFEENSSNELTVIKNGILKKVLFSVDVTSENELKVALLKNSIIELKGLWFANWILLPSIYLMVINLREKSKNFLIFMVIFGIIAIPLSIYSYITHINFIEHLIQGLIAR
;
A
#
# COMPACT_ATOMS: atom_id res chain seq x y z
N MET A 1 1.67 39.73 -37.63
CA MET A 1 2.45 38.50 -37.30
C MET A 1 2.76 38.54 -35.82
N ILE A 2 2.67 37.40 -35.13
CA ILE A 2 3.11 37.10 -33.73
C ILE A 2 1.98 36.97 -32.67
N LYS A 3 1.65 35.68 -32.46
CA LYS A 3 1.34 34.98 -31.18
C LYS A 3 0.00 35.22 -30.49
N ASN A 4 -1.03 34.59 -31.05
CA ASN A 4 -2.09 33.96 -30.24
C ASN A 4 -1.48 32.78 -29.47
N ASN A 5 -1.16 33.00 -28.20
CA ASN A 5 -0.44 32.05 -27.36
C ASN A 5 -1.16 31.80 -26.02
N LEU A 6 -2.49 31.79 -26.00
CA LEU A 6 -3.22 31.87 -24.73
C LEU A 6 -4.32 30.85 -24.45
N LEU A 7 -4.47 29.78 -25.24
CA LEU A 7 -5.32 28.67 -24.81
C LEU A 7 -4.67 27.35 -25.21
N LYS A 8 -3.64 26.96 -24.44
CA LYS A 8 -3.22 25.55 -24.40
C LYS A 8 -4.35 24.81 -23.70
N LYS A 9 -5.37 24.40 -24.47
CA LYS A 9 -6.51 23.62 -24.01
C LYS A 9 -5.96 22.44 -23.22
N GLU A 10 -6.19 22.42 -21.91
CA GLU A 10 -5.76 21.29 -21.08
C GLU A 10 -6.36 20.03 -21.71
N SER A 11 -5.50 19.07 -22.03
CA SER A 11 -5.93 17.83 -22.66
C SER A 11 -6.93 17.16 -21.72
N PRO A 12 -8.12 16.74 -22.20
CA PRO A 12 -9.12 16.08 -21.37
C PRO A 12 -8.61 14.81 -20.68
N THR A 13 -7.47 14.26 -21.12
CA THR A 13 -6.78 13.15 -20.45
C THR A 13 -6.29 13.51 -19.04
N SER A 14 -5.84 14.74 -18.79
CA SER A 14 -5.29 15.15 -17.48
C SER A 14 -6.38 15.18 -16.39
N THR A 15 -7.54 15.74 -16.70
CA THR A 15 -8.67 15.82 -15.78
C THR A 15 -9.26 14.43 -15.50
N VAL A 16 -9.38 13.59 -16.52
CA VAL A 16 -9.87 12.21 -16.38
C VAL A 16 -8.91 11.37 -15.52
N SER A 17 -7.59 11.51 -15.70
CA SER A 17 -6.61 10.80 -14.86
C SER A 17 -6.69 11.23 -13.39
N LEU A 18 -6.86 12.53 -13.11
CA LEU A 18 -7.04 13.03 -11.74
C LEU A 18 -8.33 12.50 -11.12
N ILE A 19 -9.42 12.46 -11.88
CA ILE A 19 -10.71 11.91 -11.40
C ILE A 19 -10.58 10.42 -11.09
N ILE A 20 -9.91 9.63 -11.94
CA ILE A 20 -9.69 8.20 -11.70
C ILE A 20 -8.86 8.01 -10.42
N ILE A 21 -7.77 8.75 -10.25
CA ILE A 21 -6.92 8.66 -9.05
C ILE A 21 -7.70 9.07 -7.80
N PHE A 22 -8.51 10.13 -7.91
CA PHE A 22 -9.35 10.60 -6.81
C PHE A 22 -10.41 9.57 -6.42
N ILE A 23 -11.14 9.00 -7.39
CA ILE A 23 -12.12 7.93 -7.14
C ILE A 23 -11.44 6.72 -6.51
N PHE A 24 -10.25 6.33 -6.99
CA PHE A 24 -9.52 5.18 -6.49
C PHE A 24 -8.99 5.40 -5.06
N ALA A 25 -8.46 6.58 -4.77
CA ALA A 25 -8.08 6.99 -3.41
C ALA A 25 -9.30 7.06 -2.48
N LEU A 26 -10.42 7.58 -2.98
CA LEU A 26 -11.67 7.66 -2.23
C LEU A 26 -12.23 6.26 -1.92
N THR A 27 -12.14 5.31 -2.84
CA THR A 27 -12.54 3.91 -2.58
C THR A 27 -11.69 3.26 -1.50
N VAL A 28 -10.39 3.57 -1.44
CA VAL A 28 -9.51 3.09 -0.37
C VAL A 28 -9.90 3.64 0.99
N VAL A 29 -10.12 4.95 1.06
CA VAL A 29 -10.45 5.63 2.32
C VAL A 29 -11.86 5.24 2.80
N LEU A 30 -12.84 5.16 1.90
CA LEU A 30 -14.24 4.95 2.27
C LEU A 30 -14.61 3.50 2.55
N PHE A 31 -14.01 2.54 1.84
CA PHE A 31 -14.40 1.14 1.98
C PHE A 31 -13.54 0.36 2.97
N ASP A 32 -12.62 1.02 3.68
CA ASP A 32 -11.58 0.36 4.48
C ASP A 32 -10.95 -0.81 3.68
N TYR A 33 -10.92 -0.62 2.34
CA TYR A 33 -10.63 -1.65 1.37
C TYR A 33 -9.12 -1.77 1.38
N PHE A 34 -8.68 -2.63 2.31
CA PHE A 34 -7.32 -3.12 2.50
C PHE A 34 -6.36 -2.24 3.30
N PRO A 35 -6.45 -2.06 4.63
CA PRO A 35 -5.31 -1.54 5.38
C PRO A 35 -4.30 -2.68 5.59
N GLY A 36 -3.53 -3.02 4.56
CA GLY A 36 -2.32 -3.85 4.70
C GLY A 36 -2.51 -5.25 5.30
N ALA A 37 -3.52 -6.03 4.90
CA ALA A 37 -3.81 -7.42 5.32
C ALA A 37 -4.05 -7.70 6.82
N TYR A 38 -3.51 -6.90 7.75
CA TYR A 38 -3.57 -7.12 9.20
C TYR A 38 -3.85 -5.80 9.96
N LEU A 39 -4.68 -5.89 10.99
CA LEU A 39 -4.90 -4.87 12.03
C LEU A 39 -4.64 -5.50 13.39
N PHE A 40 -4.51 -4.66 14.42
CA PHE A 40 -4.58 -5.13 15.80
C PHE A 40 -5.43 -4.17 16.64
N GLU A 41 -6.11 -4.73 17.64
CA GLU A 41 -6.91 -4.06 18.65
C GLU A 41 -6.45 -4.52 20.03
N GLU A 42 -6.32 -3.58 20.96
CA GLU A 42 -6.00 -3.87 22.36
C GLU A 42 -7.31 -3.90 23.15
N ASN A 43 -7.79 -5.10 23.48
CA ASN A 43 -9.07 -5.26 24.20
C ASN A 43 -8.90 -5.00 25.71
N SER A 44 -7.73 -5.33 26.25
CA SER A 44 -7.36 -5.15 27.66
C SER A 44 -5.83 -5.09 27.80
N SER A 45 -5.30 -4.75 28.98
CA SER A 45 -3.85 -4.63 29.19
C SER A 45 -3.05 -5.90 28.88
N ASN A 46 -3.71 -7.06 28.87
CA ASN A 46 -3.07 -8.37 28.69
C ASN A 46 -3.62 -9.14 27.48
N GLU A 47 -4.41 -8.53 26.59
CA GLU A 47 -4.95 -9.23 25.41
C GLU A 47 -4.77 -8.39 24.15
N LEU A 48 -4.13 -8.97 23.14
CA LEU A 48 -4.01 -8.41 21.80
C LEU A 48 -4.88 -9.21 20.83
N THR A 49 -5.82 -8.55 20.15
CA THR A 49 -6.54 -9.16 19.02
C THR A 49 -5.91 -8.71 17.71
N VAL A 50 -5.48 -9.65 16.89
CA VAL A 50 -4.97 -9.43 15.54
C VAL A 50 -6.06 -9.79 14.53
N ILE A 51 -6.41 -8.84 13.67
CA ILE A 51 -7.47 -8.99 12.68
C ILE A 51 -6.84 -9.11 11.31
N LYS A 52 -6.93 -10.29 10.68
CA LYS A 52 -6.58 -10.49 9.28
C LYS A 52 -7.74 -10.05 8.41
N ASN A 53 -7.56 -8.95 7.67
CA ASN A 53 -8.53 -8.41 6.73
C ASN A 53 -8.34 -9.06 5.35
N GLY A 54 -9.16 -10.06 5.01
CA GLY A 54 -9.27 -10.59 3.66
C GLY A 54 -10.39 -9.92 2.85
N ILE A 55 -10.33 -10.03 1.51
CA ILE A 55 -11.35 -9.49 0.58
C ILE A 55 -12.75 -10.06 0.90
N LEU A 56 -12.82 -11.31 1.36
CA LEU A 56 -14.07 -12.03 1.56
C LEU A 56 -14.33 -12.41 3.03
N LYS A 57 -13.30 -12.42 3.87
CA LYS A 57 -13.40 -12.88 5.26
C LYS A 57 -12.42 -12.14 6.16
N LYS A 58 -12.90 -11.77 7.34
CA LYS A 58 -12.07 -11.31 8.45
C LYS A 58 -11.77 -12.51 9.36
N VAL A 59 -10.51 -12.68 9.74
CA VAL A 59 -10.08 -13.72 10.71
C VAL A 59 -9.51 -13.01 11.93
N LEU A 60 -9.92 -13.44 13.12
CA LEU A 60 -9.51 -12.86 14.40
C LEU A 60 -8.59 -13.84 15.12
N PHE A 61 -7.49 -13.33 15.66
CA PHE A 61 -6.55 -14.06 16.49
C PHE A 61 -6.39 -13.30 17.81
N SER A 62 -6.89 -13.84 18.91
CA SER A 62 -6.59 -13.29 20.25
C SER A 62 -5.32 -13.94 20.81
N VAL A 63 -4.44 -13.12 21.37
CA VAL A 63 -3.17 -13.53 21.98
C VAL A 63 -3.07 -12.88 23.36
N ASP A 64 -2.86 -13.71 24.38
CA ASP A 64 -2.56 -13.23 25.73
C ASP A 64 -1.13 -12.68 25.80
N VAL A 65 -0.99 -11.45 26.30
CA VAL A 65 0.29 -10.77 26.50
C VAL A 65 0.84 -11.16 27.88
N THR A 66 1.97 -11.86 27.85
CA THR A 66 2.71 -12.34 29.02
C THR A 66 4.15 -11.84 28.97
N SER A 67 4.86 -11.84 30.10
CA SER A 67 6.28 -11.45 30.14
C SER A 67 7.17 -12.31 29.23
N GLU A 68 6.76 -13.55 28.92
CA GLU A 68 7.52 -14.43 28.04
C GLU A 68 7.36 -14.13 26.54
N ASN A 69 6.23 -13.53 26.14
CA ASN A 69 5.92 -13.27 24.73
C ASN A 69 5.80 -11.78 24.39
N GLU A 70 5.97 -10.88 25.36
CA GLU A 70 5.90 -9.43 25.19
C GLU A 70 6.74 -8.92 24.02
N LEU A 71 7.98 -9.41 23.88
CA LEU A 71 8.85 -9.03 22.77
C LEU A 71 8.28 -9.45 21.40
N LYS A 72 7.72 -10.67 21.31
CA LYS A 72 7.11 -11.16 20.06
C LYS A 72 5.85 -10.36 19.72
N VAL A 73 5.06 -10.00 20.72
CA VAL A 73 3.87 -9.16 20.58
C VAL A 73 4.27 -7.75 20.09
N ALA A 74 5.31 -7.15 20.66
CA ALA A 74 5.83 -5.85 20.21
C ALA A 74 6.33 -5.90 18.76
N LEU A 75 7.08 -6.94 18.38
CA LEU A 75 7.53 -7.16 17.01
C LEU A 75 6.35 -7.30 16.04
N LEU A 76 5.32 -8.07 16.42
CA LEU A 76 4.11 -8.25 15.62
C LEU A 76 3.40 -6.91 15.37
N LYS A 77 3.21 -6.10 16.41
CA LYS A 77 2.62 -4.75 16.28
C LYS A 77 3.43 -3.89 15.31
N ASN A 78 4.75 -3.84 15.49
CA ASN A 78 5.63 -3.05 14.62
C ASN A 78 5.55 -3.52 13.16
N SER A 79 5.62 -4.83 12.90
CA SER A 79 5.53 -5.37 11.55
C SER A 79 4.18 -5.11 10.89
N ILE A 80 3.07 -5.14 11.64
CA ILE A 80 1.75 -4.75 11.11
C ILE A 80 1.74 -3.26 10.71
N ILE A 81 2.38 -2.38 11.50
CA ILE A 81 2.51 -0.96 11.17
C ILE A 81 3.37 -0.77 9.92
N GLU A 82 4.50 -1.46 9.81
CA GLU A 82 5.38 -1.41 8.65
C GLU A 82 4.66 -1.90 7.38
N LEU A 83 3.90 -2.99 7.47
CA LEU A 83 3.12 -3.52 6.36
C LEU A 83 2.09 -2.51 5.86
N LYS A 84 1.41 -1.80 6.77
CA LYS A 84 0.52 -0.68 6.42
C LYS A 84 1.27 0.45 5.74
N GLY A 85 2.44 0.82 6.25
CA GLY A 85 3.31 1.83 5.65
C GLY A 85 3.70 1.47 4.21
N LEU A 86 4.14 0.23 3.99
CA LEU A 86 4.47 -0.29 2.66
C LEU A 86 3.26 -0.28 1.73
N TRP A 87 2.09 -0.66 2.24
CA TRP A 87 0.85 -0.59 1.49
C TRP A 87 0.59 0.85 1.01
N PHE A 88 0.57 1.84 1.91
CA PHE A 88 0.38 3.25 1.56
C PHE A 88 1.44 3.76 0.58
N ALA A 89 2.71 3.38 0.76
CA ALA A 89 3.78 3.76 -0.15
C ALA A 89 3.52 3.24 -1.58
N ASN A 90 3.09 1.99 -1.71
CA ASN A 90 2.74 1.40 -3.01
C ASN A 90 1.54 2.10 -3.67
N TRP A 91 0.58 2.52 -2.86
CA TRP A 91 -0.58 3.30 -3.30
C TRP A 91 -0.24 4.68 -3.83
N ILE A 92 0.80 5.31 -3.30
CA ILE A 92 1.28 6.60 -3.81
C ILE A 92 2.16 6.39 -5.04
N LEU A 93 2.98 5.34 -5.04
CA LEU A 93 3.97 5.08 -6.08
C LEU A 93 3.31 4.77 -7.43
N LEU A 94 2.31 3.87 -7.48
CA LEU A 94 1.70 3.44 -8.75
C LEU A 94 1.02 4.58 -9.53
N PRO A 95 0.15 5.41 -8.92
CA PRO A 95 -0.43 6.57 -9.59
C PRO A 95 0.61 7.61 -9.98
N SER A 96 1.63 7.82 -9.16
CA SER A 96 2.72 8.76 -9.46
C SER A 96 3.49 8.34 -10.70
N ILE A 97 3.83 7.06 -10.82
CA ILE A 97 4.47 6.50 -12.02
C ILE A 97 3.54 6.65 -13.23
N TYR A 98 2.24 6.36 -13.09
CA TYR A 98 1.27 6.48 -14.17
C TYR A 98 1.12 7.92 -14.68
N LEU A 99 0.92 8.89 -13.79
CA LEU A 99 0.83 10.31 -14.14
C LEU A 99 2.12 10.80 -14.80
N MET A 100 3.26 10.36 -14.29
CA MET A 100 4.57 10.70 -14.85
C MET A 100 4.72 10.14 -16.27
N VAL A 101 4.34 8.88 -16.51
CA VAL A 101 4.34 8.25 -17.85
C VAL A 101 3.46 9.03 -18.83
N ILE A 102 2.25 9.43 -18.43
CA ILE A 102 1.36 10.24 -19.27
C ILE A 102 2.00 11.58 -19.64
N ASN A 103 2.56 12.29 -18.65
CA ASN A 103 3.16 13.61 -18.86
C ASN A 103 4.42 13.56 -19.74
N LEU A 104 5.13 12.44 -19.75
CA LEU A 104 6.39 12.28 -20.48
C LEU A 104 6.22 11.74 -21.88
N ARG A 105 5.07 11.10 -22.18
CA ARG A 105 4.76 10.54 -23.49
C ARG A 105 4.99 11.53 -24.64
N GLU A 106 4.70 12.80 -24.42
CA GLU A 106 4.83 13.86 -25.43
C GLU A 106 6.17 14.60 -25.39
N LYS A 107 6.97 14.44 -24.33
CA LYS A 107 8.19 15.24 -24.12
C LYS A 107 9.49 14.53 -24.48
N SER A 108 9.65 13.24 -24.16
CA SER A 108 10.91 12.53 -24.40
C SER A 108 10.74 11.01 -24.41
N LYS A 109 10.95 10.39 -25.58
CA LYS A 109 10.86 8.94 -25.78
C LYS A 109 11.89 8.17 -24.94
N ASN A 110 13.12 8.68 -24.84
CA ASN A 110 14.19 7.99 -24.10
C ASN A 110 13.89 7.95 -22.60
N PHE A 111 13.36 9.04 -22.05
CA PHE A 111 13.00 9.10 -20.65
C PHE A 111 11.76 8.25 -20.34
N LEU A 112 10.79 8.19 -21.26
CA LEU A 112 9.67 7.25 -21.18
C LEU A 112 10.14 5.79 -21.10
N ILE A 113 11.08 5.38 -21.97
CA ILE A 113 11.64 4.02 -21.97
C ILE A 113 12.33 3.71 -20.63
N PHE A 114 13.16 4.62 -20.14
CA PHE A 114 13.82 4.49 -18.84
C PHE A 114 12.80 4.26 -17.71
N MET A 115 11.71 5.03 -17.69
CA MET A 115 10.67 4.92 -16.67
C MET A 115 9.89 3.61 -16.76
N VAL A 116 9.63 3.11 -17.97
CA VAL A 116 9.01 1.79 -18.16
C VAL A 116 9.92 0.69 -17.59
N ILE A 117 11.22 0.73 -17.89
CA ILE A 117 12.19 -0.22 -17.34
C ILE A 117 12.23 -0.13 -15.81
N PHE A 118 12.28 1.09 -15.26
CA PHE A 118 12.24 1.31 -13.82
C PHE A 118 10.97 0.70 -13.20
N GLY A 119 9.80 0.91 -13.79
CA GLY A 119 8.53 0.32 -13.33
C GLY A 119 8.54 -1.21 -13.35
N ILE A 120 9.08 -1.82 -14.41
CA ILE A 120 9.22 -3.29 -14.54
C ILE A 120 10.08 -3.88 -13.41
N ILE A 121 11.05 -3.14 -12.87
CA ILE A 121 11.90 -3.59 -11.76
C ILE A 121 11.30 -3.23 -10.40
N ALA A 122 10.83 -1.99 -10.24
CA ALA A 122 10.35 -1.45 -8.98
C ALA A 122 9.05 -2.12 -8.51
N ILE A 123 8.11 -2.40 -9.42
CA ILE A 123 6.81 -2.99 -9.06
C ILE A 123 6.99 -4.42 -8.51
N PRO A 124 7.68 -5.36 -9.18
CA PRO A 124 7.92 -6.68 -8.61
C PRO A 124 8.69 -6.66 -7.29
N LEU A 125 9.68 -5.76 -7.15
CA LEU A 125 10.45 -5.64 -5.92
C LEU A 125 9.59 -5.18 -4.74
N SER A 126 8.71 -4.20 -4.99
CA SER A 126 7.72 -3.72 -4.04
C SER A 126 6.74 -4.84 -3.62
N ILE A 127 6.20 -5.59 -4.59
CA ILE A 127 5.31 -6.73 -4.33
C ILE A 127 6.04 -7.80 -3.51
N TYR A 128 7.27 -8.14 -3.87
CA TYR A 128 8.09 -9.11 -3.15
C TYR A 128 8.32 -8.69 -1.69
N SER A 129 8.71 -7.43 -1.47
CA SER A 129 8.91 -6.88 -0.12
C SER A 129 7.63 -6.97 0.73
N TYR A 130 6.48 -6.66 0.11
CA TYR A 130 5.17 -6.73 0.76
C TYR A 130 4.79 -8.17 1.15
N ILE A 131 5.00 -9.14 0.25
CA ILE A 131 4.74 -10.57 0.52
C ILE A 131 5.64 -11.09 1.66
N THR A 132 6.92 -10.71 1.66
CA THR A 132 7.86 -11.11 2.73
C THR A 132 7.40 -10.63 4.10
N HIS A 133 6.88 -9.40 4.21
CA HIS A 133 6.33 -8.88 5.46
C HIS A 133 5.06 -9.64 5.91
N ILE A 134 4.19 -10.00 4.97
CA ILE A 134 3.02 -10.84 5.27
C ILE A 134 3.46 -12.19 5.84
N ASN A 135 4.40 -12.86 5.19
CA ASN A 135 4.89 -14.17 5.64
C ASN A 135 5.53 -14.08 7.03
N PHE A 136 6.27 -13.00 7.31
CA PHE A 136 6.86 -12.77 8.62
C PHE A 136 5.80 -12.58 9.71
N ILE A 137 4.76 -11.79 9.45
CA ILE A 137 3.62 -11.61 10.36
C ILE A 137 2.91 -12.94 10.61
N GLU A 138 2.67 -13.74 9.57
CA GLU A 138 2.05 -15.06 9.71
C GLU A 138 2.89 -16.00 10.58
N HIS A 139 4.22 -15.97 10.43
CA HIS A 139 5.13 -16.75 11.26
C HIS A 139 5.09 -16.32 12.73
N LEU A 140 5.03 -15.01 13.00
CA LEU A 140 4.87 -14.48 14.35
C LEU A 140 3.54 -14.90 14.99
N ILE A 141 2.44 -14.81 14.25
CA ILE A 141 1.11 -15.22 14.72
C ILE A 141 1.08 -16.72 15.05
N GLN A 142 1.59 -17.57 14.16
CA GLN A 142 1.68 -19.02 14.42
C GLN A 142 2.53 -19.33 15.66
N GLY A 143 3.65 -18.63 15.83
CA GLY A 143 4.52 -18.79 16.99
C GLY A 143 3.95 -18.27 18.31
N LEU A 144 2.84 -17.52 18.27
CA LEU A 144 2.11 -17.03 19.44
C LEU A 144 0.88 -17.90 19.78
N ILE A 145 0.23 -18.51 18.78
CA ILE A 145 -0.96 -19.35 18.97
C ILE A 145 -0.59 -20.81 19.30
N ALA A 146 0.58 -21.30 18.88
CA ALA A 146 0.99 -22.69 19.10
C ALA A 146 1.49 -23.00 20.53
N ARG A 147 1.19 -22.14 21.51
CA ARG A 147 1.45 -22.33 22.95
C ARG A 147 0.14 -22.54 23.68
#